data_AF-A0A5M6CHB7-F1
#
_entry.id   AF-A0A5M6CHB7-F1
#
_cell.length_a   1.000
_cell.length_b   1.000
_cell.length_c   1.000
_cell.angle_alpha   90.00
_cell.angle_beta   90.00
_cell.angle_gamma   90.00
#
_symmetry.space_group_name_H-M   'P 1'
#
loop_
_entity.id
_entity.type
_entity.pdbx_description
1 polymer ?
#
loop_
_entity_poly.entity_id
_entity_poly.type
_entity_poly.pdbx_seq_one_letter_code
_entity_poly.pdbx_strand_id
1 'polypeptide(L)'
;MMNKKWIFNISILLNVLFIVVFVFNYFNSPTYELGRLKKDLKISYFSSDSTFFYLPKGLTVRNVSQRGIAAISQFENERFAIVITSDNDLVDYDVSKDSLSPVGNFYSADNYKYEQKSIDDDTVHSLK
;
A
#
# COMPACT_ATOMS: atom_id res chain seq x y z
N MET A 1 -8.31 -33.04 -39.73
CA MET A 1 -9.44 -33.20 -38.79
C MET A 1 -8.87 -33.60 -37.45
N MET A 2 -8.89 -32.71 -36.46
CA MET A 2 -8.23 -32.96 -35.18
C MET A 2 -9.01 -34.03 -34.39
N ASN A 3 -8.30 -35.04 -33.87
CA ASN A 3 -8.93 -36.22 -33.29
C ASN A 3 -9.65 -35.85 -31.98
N LYS A 4 -10.91 -36.26 -31.79
CA LYS A 4 -11.74 -35.86 -30.62
C LYS A 4 -11.08 -36.17 -29.27
N LYS A 5 -10.31 -37.27 -29.20
CA LYS A 5 -9.51 -37.66 -28.02
C LYS A 5 -8.40 -36.66 -27.70
N TRP A 6 -7.78 -36.09 -28.72
CA TRP A 6 -6.73 -35.07 -28.57
C TRP A 6 -7.31 -33.75 -28.03
N ILE A 7 -8.47 -33.33 -28.54
CA ILE A 7 -9.18 -32.15 -28.06
C ILE A 7 -9.55 -32.30 -26.57
N PHE A 8 -10.04 -33.48 -26.18
CA PHE A 8 -10.38 -33.77 -24.78
C PHE A 8 -9.15 -33.75 -23.87
N ASN A 9 -8.05 -34.38 -24.27
CA ASN A 9 -6.81 -34.39 -23.49
C ASN A 9 -6.22 -32.98 -23.32
N ILE A 10 -6.23 -32.17 -24.38
CA ILE A 10 -5.79 -30.77 -24.32
C ILE A 10 -6.70 -29.96 -23.37
N SER A 11 -8.01 -30.18 -23.42
CA SER A 11 -8.96 -29.51 -22.52
C SER A 11 -8.68 -29.83 -21.05
N ILE A 12 -8.42 -31.10 -20.72
CA ILE A 12 -8.03 -31.50 -19.36
C ILE A 12 -6.73 -30.82 -18.96
N LEU A 13 -5.70 -30.89 -19.81
CA LEU A 13 -4.38 -30.35 -19.51
C LEU A 13 -4.44 -28.83 -19.27
N LEU A 14 -5.20 -28.10 -20.08
CA LEU A 14 -5.40 -26.66 -19.89
C LEU A 14 -6.09 -26.35 -18.57
N ASN A 15 -7.13 -27.10 -18.20
CA ASN A 15 -7.81 -26.90 -16.91
C ASN A 15 -6.87 -27.14 -15.73
N VAL A 16 -6.07 -28.21 -15.77
CA VAL A 16 -5.07 -28.49 -14.74
C VAL A 16 -4.05 -27.35 -14.65
N LEU A 17 -3.54 -26.88 -15.79
CA LEU A 17 -2.60 -25.77 -15.84
C LEU A 17 -3.21 -24.48 -15.27
N PHE A 18 -4.46 -24.16 -15.62
CA PHE A 18 -5.15 -22.99 -15.08
C PHE A 18 -5.30 -23.06 -13.56
N ILE A 19 -5.66 -24.22 -13.01
CA ILE A 19 -5.77 -24.41 -11.57
C ILE A 19 -4.42 -24.20 -10.89
N VAL A 20 -3.35 -24.79 -11.44
CA VAL A 20 -1.99 -24.65 -10.87
C VAL A 20 -1.55 -23.17 -10.89
N VAL A 21 -1.71 -22.49 -12.02
CA VAL A 21 -1.35 -21.07 -12.16
C VAL A 21 -2.19 -20.22 -11.22
N PHE A 22 -3.49 -20.46 -11.12
CA PHE A 22 -4.38 -19.72 -10.24
C PHE A 22 -3.99 -19.87 -8.77
N VAL A 23 -3.79 -21.11 -8.31
CA VAL A 23 -3.39 -21.39 -6.92
C VAL A 23 -2.03 -20.79 -6.62
N PHE A 24 -1.07 -20.89 -7.55
CA PHE A 24 0.24 -20.26 -7.40
C PHE A 24 0.11 -18.73 -7.26
N ASN A 25 -0.66 -18.06 -8.12
CA ASN A 25 -0.89 -16.62 -8.01
C ASN A 25 -1.59 -16.23 -6.71
N TYR A 26 -2.54 -17.03 -6.23
CA TYR A 26 -3.25 -16.78 -4.97
C TYR A 26 -2.30 -16.74 -3.77
N PHE A 27 -1.37 -17.70 -3.66
CA PHE A 27 -0.39 -17.72 -2.57
C PHE A 27 0.68 -16.63 -2.67
N ASN A 28 0.92 -16.09 -3.87
CA ASN A 28 1.88 -15.01 -4.12
C ASN A 28 1.25 -13.61 -4.09
N SER A 29 -0.08 -13.52 -3.93
CA SER A 29 -0.78 -12.25 -3.84
C SER A 29 -0.54 -11.58 -2.48
N PRO A 30 -0.52 -10.24 -2.42
CA PRO A 30 -0.43 -9.51 -1.15
C PRO A 30 -1.67 -9.83 -0.31
N THR A 31 -1.48 -9.92 1.01
CA THR A 31 -2.60 -10.20 1.94
C THR A 31 -3.58 -9.04 2.05
N TYR A 32 -3.18 -7.84 1.60
CA TYR A 32 -3.93 -6.59 1.75
C TYR A 32 -4.41 -6.34 3.18
N GLU A 33 -3.66 -6.89 4.15
CA GLU A 33 -3.97 -6.77 5.56
C GLU A 33 -3.91 -5.30 5.97
N LEU A 34 -4.93 -4.85 6.69
CA LEU A 34 -4.99 -3.49 7.20
C LEU A 34 -4.36 -3.46 8.58
N GLY A 35 -3.58 -2.43 8.83
CA GLY A 35 -2.98 -2.18 10.13
C GLY A 35 -2.93 -0.70 10.44
N ARG A 36 -2.39 -0.38 11.61
CA ARG A 36 -2.28 0.98 12.13
C ARG A 36 -0.81 1.36 12.31
N LEU A 37 -0.44 2.54 11.82
CA LEU A 37 0.90 3.04 12.00
C LEU A 37 1.21 3.28 13.50
N LYS A 38 2.29 2.69 14.01
CA LYS A 38 2.62 2.75 15.46
C LYS A 38 3.25 4.08 15.88
N LYS A 39 3.93 4.77 14.96
CA LYS A 39 4.72 5.98 15.23
C LYS A 39 4.67 6.96 14.08
N ASP A 40 4.93 8.23 14.37
CA ASP A 40 5.05 9.25 13.33
C ASP A 40 6.23 8.91 12.41
N LEU A 41 6.03 9.04 11.11
CA LEU A 41 7.05 8.80 10.10
C LEU A 41 7.49 10.11 9.48
N LYS A 42 8.80 10.37 9.55
CA LYS A 42 9.47 11.46 8.86
C LYS A 42 9.75 11.03 7.42
N ILE A 43 9.18 11.71 6.44
CA ILE A 43 9.47 11.50 5.03
C ILE A 43 10.45 12.59 4.59
N SER A 44 11.63 12.19 4.12
CA SER A 44 12.68 13.09 3.65
C SER A 44 12.92 12.90 2.15
N TYR A 45 13.55 13.87 1.51
CA TYR A 45 14.06 13.69 0.15
C TYR A 45 15.18 12.64 0.14
N PHE A 46 15.28 11.88 -0.95
CA PHE A 46 16.33 10.89 -1.11
C PHE A 46 17.70 11.56 -1.00
N SER A 47 18.58 11.02 -0.15
CA SER A 47 19.92 11.58 0.13
C SER A 47 19.96 12.98 0.79
N SER A 48 18.87 13.42 1.44
CA SER A 48 18.85 14.69 2.20
C SER A 48 18.34 14.50 3.64
N ASP A 49 18.87 15.30 4.56
CA ASP A 49 18.39 15.39 5.94
C ASP A 49 17.11 16.24 6.10
N SER A 50 16.76 16.99 5.04
CA SER A 50 15.58 17.85 5.01
C SER A 50 14.28 17.02 4.96
N THR A 51 13.40 17.24 5.93
CA THR A 51 12.05 16.68 5.95
C THR A 51 11.19 17.30 4.86
N PHE A 52 10.47 16.46 4.11
CA PHE A 52 9.43 16.92 3.19
C PHE A 52 8.06 17.00 3.90
N PHE A 53 7.64 15.94 4.58
CA PHE A 53 6.44 15.96 5.44
C PHE A 53 6.46 14.81 6.48
N TYR A 54 5.47 14.80 7.37
CA TYR A 54 5.26 13.75 8.36
C TYR A 54 3.97 12.97 8.09
N LEU A 55 4.01 11.65 8.25
CA LEU A 55 2.81 10.83 8.36
C LEU A 55 2.53 10.56 9.84
N PRO A 56 1.37 10.98 10.38
CA PRO A 56 1.05 10.79 11.78
C PRO A 56 0.81 9.33 12.14
N LYS A 57 1.18 8.96 13.37
CA LYS A 57 0.79 7.70 14.01
C LYS A 57 -0.74 7.54 13.99
N GLY A 58 -1.21 6.31 14.00
CA GLY A 58 -2.64 6.00 13.98
C GLY A 58 -3.26 5.93 12.59
N LEU A 59 -2.55 6.35 11.54
CA LEU A 59 -2.99 6.17 10.15
C LEU A 59 -3.26 4.70 9.85
N THR A 60 -4.39 4.45 9.18
CA THR A 60 -4.68 3.13 8.62
C THR A 60 -3.81 2.93 7.38
N VAL A 61 -3.05 1.85 7.36
CA VAL A 61 -2.17 1.47 6.26
C VAL A 61 -2.51 0.06 5.80
N ARG A 62 -2.16 -0.25 4.55
CA ARG A 62 -2.41 -1.56 3.94
C ARG A 62 -1.09 -2.23 3.58
N ASN A 63 -0.96 -3.51 3.90
CA ASN A 63 0.14 -4.31 3.42
C ASN A 63 -0.01 -4.58 1.92
N VAL A 64 0.85 -3.95 1.13
CA VAL A 64 0.90 -4.10 -0.34
C VAL A 64 2.07 -4.98 -0.80
N SER A 65 2.83 -5.55 0.13
CA SER A 65 3.98 -6.40 -0.18
C SER A 65 3.48 -7.68 -0.86
N GLN A 66 3.70 -7.76 -2.17
CA GLN A 66 3.46 -9.00 -2.91
C GLN A 66 4.45 -10.06 -2.43
N ARG A 67 4.03 -11.33 -2.44
CA ARG A 67 4.86 -12.46 -2.00
C ARG A 67 5.42 -13.17 -3.24
N GLY A 68 6.67 -13.64 -3.17
CA GLY A 68 7.34 -14.37 -4.26
C GLY A 68 7.54 -13.60 -5.57
N ILE A 69 7.34 -14.26 -6.72
CA ILE A 69 7.77 -13.77 -8.06
C ILE A 69 6.97 -12.53 -8.53
N ALA A 70 5.77 -12.32 -7.98
CA ALA A 70 4.91 -11.21 -8.35
C ALA A 70 5.48 -9.83 -7.96
N ALA A 71 6.39 -9.77 -6.98
CA ALA A 71 6.94 -8.53 -6.40
C ALA A 71 7.66 -7.59 -7.38
N ILE A 72 7.89 -8.02 -8.62
CA ILE A 72 8.55 -7.25 -9.67
C ILE A 72 7.63 -6.15 -10.25
N SER A 73 6.30 -6.28 -10.10
CA SER A 73 5.31 -5.37 -10.72
C SER A 73 4.78 -4.25 -9.81
N GLN A 74 5.41 -4.01 -8.64
CA GLN A 74 4.87 -3.09 -7.60
C GLN A 74 4.96 -1.59 -7.97
N PHE A 75 5.40 -1.24 -9.17
CA PHE A 75 5.59 0.13 -9.64
C PHE A 75 4.74 0.42 -10.89
N GLU A 76 3.41 0.37 -10.76
CA GLU A 76 2.50 0.83 -11.82
C GLU A 76 2.41 2.37 -11.83
N ASN A 77 2.44 2.99 -13.01
CA ASN A 77 2.74 4.41 -13.22
C ASN A 77 1.62 5.42 -12.88
N GLU A 78 0.39 4.99 -12.57
CA GLU A 78 -0.79 5.88 -12.64
C GLU A 78 -1.50 6.13 -11.28
N ARG A 79 -0.87 5.81 -10.14
CA ARG A 79 -1.41 6.10 -8.81
C ARG A 79 -0.27 6.53 -7.87
N PHE A 80 -0.35 7.73 -7.32
CA PHE A 80 0.59 8.10 -6.26
C PHE A 80 0.24 7.28 -5.01
N ALA A 81 1.12 6.36 -4.63
CA ALA A 81 1.06 5.61 -3.40
C ALA A 81 2.38 5.82 -2.66
N ILE A 82 2.31 6.19 -1.38
CA ILE A 82 3.50 6.22 -0.54
C ILE A 82 3.73 4.78 -0.06
N VAL A 83 4.60 4.06 -0.76
CA VAL A 83 5.02 2.71 -0.38
C VAL A 83 6.21 2.84 0.56
N ILE A 84 6.07 2.30 1.78
CA ILE A 84 7.08 2.40 2.83
C ILE A 84 7.65 1.01 3.07
N THR A 85 8.91 0.80 2.69
CA THR A 85 9.65 -0.42 3.02
C THR A 85 10.28 -0.24 4.41
N SER A 86 9.98 -1.16 5.32
CA SER A 86 10.46 -1.13 6.70
C SER A 86 10.71 -2.53 7.22
N ASP A 87 11.73 -2.67 8.06
CA ASP A 87 12.02 -3.90 8.80
C ASP A 87 11.02 -4.01 9.96
N ASN A 88 9.90 -4.70 9.70
CA ASN A 88 8.93 -5.25 10.64
C ASN A 88 8.89 -4.69 12.08
N ASP A 89 8.39 -3.46 12.27
CA ASP A 89 7.74 -3.01 13.52
C ASP A 89 6.97 -1.68 13.33
N LEU A 90 6.70 -1.31 12.09
CA LEU A 90 6.15 0.01 11.80
C LEU A 90 4.62 0.05 11.91
N VAL A 91 4.00 -1.11 11.70
CA VAL A 91 2.55 -1.28 11.58
C VAL A 91 2.08 -2.29 12.61
N ASP A 92 1.03 -1.93 13.33
CA ASP A 92 0.28 -2.84 14.19
C ASP A 92 -0.87 -3.46 13.40
N TYR A 93 -0.82 -4.77 13.19
CA TYR A 93 -1.89 -5.52 12.51
C TYR A 93 -2.87 -6.16 13.51
N ASP A 94 -2.55 -6.17 14.82
CA ASP A 94 -3.40 -6.72 15.87
C ASP A 94 -4.34 -5.66 16.45
N VAL A 95 -5.04 -4.96 15.56
CA VAL A 95 -5.98 -3.89 15.92
C VAL A 95 -7.38 -4.25 15.45
N SER A 96 -8.39 -3.86 16.24
CA SER A 96 -9.80 -4.16 15.89
C SER A 96 -10.15 -3.57 14.52
N LYS A 97 -10.68 -4.43 13.63
CA LYS A 97 -11.04 -4.06 12.25
C LYS A 97 -12.07 -2.94 12.19
N ASP A 98 -12.97 -2.85 13.17
CA ASP A 98 -13.98 -1.80 13.27
C ASP A 98 -13.38 -0.42 13.58
N SER A 99 -12.14 -0.39 14.09
CA SER A 99 -11.39 0.84 14.34
C SER A 99 -10.52 1.28 13.17
N LEU A 100 -10.39 0.43 12.14
CA LEU A 100 -9.62 0.73 10.94
C LEU A 100 -10.54 1.36 9.91
N SER A 101 -10.07 2.43 9.28
CA SER A 101 -10.83 3.09 8.22
C SER A 101 -10.40 2.52 6.87
N PRO A 102 -11.23 1.72 6.17
CA PRO A 102 -10.84 1.08 4.91
C PRO A 102 -10.86 2.05 3.72
N VAL A 103 -11.32 3.29 3.92
CA VAL A 103 -11.39 4.30 2.86
C VAL A 103 -9.99 4.57 2.31
N GLY A 104 -9.84 4.41 1.01
CA GLY A 104 -8.68 4.90 0.29
C GLY A 104 -8.62 6.40 0.51
N ASN A 105 -7.53 6.88 1.10
CA ASN A 105 -7.36 8.30 1.36
C ASN A 105 -7.28 9.02 0.01
N PHE A 106 -8.35 9.70 -0.38
CA PHE A 106 -8.37 10.64 -1.49
C PHE A 106 -7.81 11.95 -0.96
N TYR A 107 -6.58 12.28 -1.33
CA TYR A 107 -5.99 13.57 -1.03
C TYR A 107 -6.17 14.48 -2.23
N SER A 108 -6.87 15.60 -2.07
CA SER A 108 -6.78 16.71 -3.02
C SER A 108 -5.66 17.63 -2.57
N ALA A 109 -4.69 17.86 -3.46
CA ALA A 109 -3.73 18.93 -3.26
C ALA A 109 -4.35 20.21 -3.85
N ASP A 110 -4.79 21.11 -2.97
CA ASP A 110 -5.14 22.47 -3.37
C ASP A 110 -3.86 23.32 -3.40
N ASN A 111 -3.71 24.15 -4.43
CA ASN A 111 -2.65 25.16 -4.50
C ASN A 111 -2.97 26.32 -3.54
N TYR A 112 -2.91 26.09 -2.24
CA TYR A 112 -2.78 27.19 -1.30
C TYR A 112 -1.37 27.75 -1.48
N LYS A 113 -1.26 28.99 -2.01
CA LYS A 113 -0.02 29.75 -1.91
C LYS A 113 0.32 29.80 -0.41
N TYR A 114 1.33 29.05 0.00
CA TYR A 114 1.90 29.15 1.33
C TYR A 114 2.42 30.58 1.50
N GLU A 115 1.64 31.45 2.14
CA GLU A 115 2.21 32.63 2.76
C GLU A 115 3.13 32.11 3.87
N GLN A 116 4.43 32.36 3.74
CA GLN A 116 5.41 32.06 4.78
C GLN A 116 5.03 32.85 6.04
N LYS A 117 4.26 32.24 6.95
CA LYS A 117 4.23 32.68 8.34
C LYS A 117 5.52 32.22 9.00
N SER A 118 6.34 33.18 9.44
CA SER A 118 7.52 32.96 10.26
C SER A 118 7.11 32.30 11.58
N ILE A 119 7.95 31.37 12.05
CA ILE A 119 7.72 30.45 13.18
C ILE A 119 7.56 31.15 14.55
N ASP A 120 7.69 32.49 14.63
CA ASP A 120 7.58 33.26 15.88
C ASP A 120 6.14 33.69 16.26
N ASP A 121 5.10 33.32 15.50
CA ASP A 121 3.72 33.80 15.71
C ASP A 121 2.81 32.83 16.51
N ASP A 122 3.37 31.86 17.24
CA ASP A 122 2.57 30.96 18.09
C ASP A 122 2.46 31.50 19.52
N THR A 123 1.90 32.71 19.65
CA THR A 123 1.20 33.10 20.87
C THR A 123 -0.29 32.87 20.71
N VAL A 124 -0.73 31.75 21.30
CA VAL A 124 -2.05 31.55 21.92
C VAL A 124 -3.27 31.83 21.03
N HIS A 125 -3.79 30.77 20.41
CA HIS A 125 -5.24 30.64 20.27
C HIS A 125 -5.72 29.34 20.90
N SER A 126 -6.01 29.46 22.20
CA SER A 126 -7.05 28.68 22.89
C SER A 126 -8.35 28.79 22.08
N LEU A 127 -8.80 27.67 21.51
CA LEU A 127 -10.11 27.56 20.92
C LEU A 127 -11.14 27.42 22.05
N LYS A 128 -11.96 28.46 22.22
CA LYS A 128 -13.29 28.37 22.81
C LYS A 128 -14.27 27.79 21.79
#